data_AF-A0A101SKI4-F1
#
_entry.id   AF-A0A101SKI4-F1
#
_cell.length_a   1.000
_cell.length_b   1.000
_cell.length_c   1.000
_cell.angle_alpha   90.00
_cell.angle_beta   90.00
_cell.angle_gamma   90.00
#
_symmetry.space_group_name_H-M   'P 1'
#
loop_
_entity.id
_entity.type
_entity.pdbx_description
1 polymer ?
#
loop_
_entity_poly.entity_id
_entity_poly.type
_entity_poly.pdbx_seq_one_letter_code
_entity_poly.pdbx_strand_id
1 'polypeptide(L)'
;MYDGLSTAIVYEANTGDGRMSWDERRGFVRGDRRQIQTAVLGGADSDEPLMLPLEAIELDAFRRRHEHDTFWCGLLLGGCGLQLTTKLYTDRVCHFAHHPGSDGHPHLCGRRARGVSSADHLYVKSAAAAWLRSRDQQADVEFVQPEGAPIGSVVEIRFPRGGLRVHLDQTVEPSWDQVGCEPVLGVSVPVDRDTLIDRWYVHRIRLDSEGTARRVHIGTEAFARETEWFTLDQCEMTERGLSTPAVEQIVRSRSTRPVAQWNVGTVRKVPDAHARAKMLLRKLTDAIRVDVVVDSGFVVTEICRDIANLTGVGEEMEAQLAAAVSDAERWLEKQSHMRSQLFSELDDAIVASNLVQVRTLRKHLRAVAHHDRTDTENETMAAAEALLKAHAKRQQDAAAARRAKLQDERAAQAAGRAHKLLGILERREGRLSPEAMRKLVNEVVNEASQAGARIDSHQQDQINAWKKRADSSRARPQTARRAATSARTVAQAAGKAQPPAEAGHKEIHRRPLPQSLSWSVLDVSCPACDAPAGMHCTPNSLHPHQRRLEWFRRRFPNA
;
A
#
# COMPACT_ATOMS: atom_id res chain seq x y z
N MET A 1 41.95 46.48 -43.05
CA MET A 1 42.23 46.94 -41.67
C MET A 1 40.99 46.63 -40.84
N TYR A 2 41.17 45.72 -39.88
CA TYR A 2 40.36 45.35 -38.72
C TYR A 2 38.95 44.71 -38.86
N ASP A 3 38.93 43.45 -38.38
CA ASP A 3 37.82 42.62 -37.90
C ASP A 3 37.04 43.23 -36.72
N GLY A 4 35.80 42.78 -36.51
CA GLY A 4 34.97 43.16 -35.37
C GLY A 4 33.79 42.23 -35.10
N LEU A 5 34.10 41.07 -34.52
CA LEU A 5 33.32 40.16 -33.66
C LEU A 5 31.83 40.44 -33.39
N SER A 6 31.02 39.44 -33.69
CA SER A 6 29.64 39.25 -33.23
C SER A 6 29.63 38.65 -31.81
N THR A 7 28.90 39.26 -30.88
CA THR A 7 28.52 38.63 -29.60
C THR A 7 27.12 39.11 -29.24
N ALA A 8 26.15 38.20 -29.32
CA ALA A 8 24.78 38.42 -28.89
C ALA A 8 24.69 38.29 -27.36
N ILE A 9 24.24 39.36 -26.70
CA ILE A 9 23.75 39.36 -25.32
C ILE A 9 22.26 39.63 -25.41
N VAL A 10 21.45 38.67 -24.98
CA VAL A 10 20.00 38.82 -24.78
C VAL A 10 19.77 39.16 -23.31
N TYR A 11 19.12 40.31 -23.06
CA TYR A 11 18.53 40.65 -21.77
C TYR A 11 17.01 40.63 -21.88
N GLU A 12 16.40 40.15 -20.80
CA GLU A 12 14.98 39.95 -20.54
C GLU A 12 14.13 41.22 -20.62
N ALA A 13 12.86 41.07 -21.00
CA ALA A 13 11.77 41.84 -20.41
C ALA A 13 10.46 41.02 -20.46
N ASN A 14 9.75 41.10 -19.34
CA ASN A 14 8.64 40.31 -18.89
C ASN A 14 7.35 41.15 -18.96
N THR A 15 6.30 40.69 -19.63
CA THR A 15 4.87 41.04 -19.47
C THR A 15 4.06 39.94 -20.16
N GLY A 16 3.03 39.28 -19.64
CA GLY A 16 2.15 39.54 -18.52
C GLY A 16 0.69 39.50 -19.01
N ASP A 17 0.08 38.32 -19.10
CA ASP A 17 -1.37 38.03 -18.95
C ASP A 17 -1.60 36.53 -19.29
N GLY A 18 -2.37 35.68 -18.60
CA GLY A 18 -3.47 35.96 -17.69
C GLY A 18 -4.63 34.98 -17.95
N ARG A 19 -4.41 33.66 -17.80
CA ARG A 19 -5.51 32.67 -17.62
C ARG A 19 -4.97 31.38 -17.00
N MET A 20 -4.91 31.35 -15.66
CA MET A 20 -4.52 30.16 -14.90
C MET A 20 -5.70 29.21 -14.74
N SER A 21 -5.57 28.03 -15.35
CA SER A 21 -6.32 26.82 -15.04
C SER A 21 -5.90 26.29 -13.66
N TRP A 22 -6.87 25.83 -12.86
CA TRP A 22 -6.71 25.48 -11.44
C TRP A 22 -6.17 24.05 -11.20
N ASP A 23 -5.60 23.37 -12.19
CA ASP A 23 -5.30 21.93 -12.10
C ASP A 23 -3.82 21.51 -11.90
N GLU A 24 -2.88 22.46 -11.71
CA GLU A 24 -1.43 22.12 -11.66
C GLU A 24 -0.71 22.33 -10.32
N ARG A 25 -1.42 22.54 -9.20
CA ARG A 25 -0.79 22.68 -7.87
C ARG A 25 -0.83 21.44 -6.98
N ARG A 26 -0.56 20.24 -7.49
CA ARG A 26 -0.01 19.11 -6.68
C ARG A 26 0.93 18.20 -7.48
N GLY A 27 1.75 18.77 -8.36
CA GLY A 27 2.83 18.09 -9.05
C GLY A 27 4.19 18.28 -8.37
N PHE A 28 4.39 17.78 -7.15
CA PHE A 28 5.74 17.74 -6.56
C PHE A 28 5.96 16.58 -5.57
N VAL A 29 6.15 15.35 -6.08
CA VAL A 29 7.11 14.39 -5.51
C VAL A 29 7.62 13.49 -6.65
N ARG A 30 8.91 13.64 -7.03
CA ARG A 30 9.63 12.61 -7.81
C ARG A 30 9.57 11.28 -7.04
N GLY A 31 9.06 10.23 -7.68
CA GLY A 31 8.68 8.95 -7.08
C GLY A 31 9.78 8.17 -6.32
N ASP A 32 9.40 7.79 -5.09
CA ASP A 32 9.82 6.71 -4.16
C ASP A 32 11.23 6.10 -4.22
N ARG A 33 11.94 6.10 -3.07
CA ARG A 33 12.74 4.94 -2.61
C ARG A 33 12.84 4.80 -1.06
N ARG A 34 11.79 4.29 -0.38
CA ARG A 34 11.80 3.58 0.96
C ARG A 34 11.12 4.29 2.16
N GLN A 35 10.01 5.01 2.01
CA GLN A 35 9.29 5.57 3.17
C GLN A 35 8.01 4.79 3.47
N ILE A 36 7.87 4.30 4.70
CA ILE A 36 6.71 3.50 5.15
C ILE A 36 5.61 4.46 5.61
N GLN A 37 4.47 4.45 4.93
CA GLN A 37 3.34 5.34 5.25
C GLN A 37 2.25 4.70 6.10
N THR A 38 2.28 3.39 6.27
CA THR A 38 1.27 2.67 7.07
C THR A 38 1.90 1.69 8.05
N ALA A 39 1.24 1.54 9.19
CA ALA A 39 1.57 0.64 10.29
C ALA A 39 0.30 -0.04 10.80
N VAL A 40 0.44 -0.95 11.75
CA VAL A 40 -0.67 -1.47 12.55
C VAL A 40 -0.49 -1.13 14.02
N LEU A 41 -1.59 -1.00 14.76
CA LEU A 41 -1.61 -0.65 16.18
C LEU A 41 -1.48 -1.88 17.09
N GLY A 42 -0.85 -1.73 18.25
CA GLY A 42 -0.84 -2.73 19.32
C GLY A 42 0.14 -3.90 19.15
N GLY A 43 0.25 -4.48 17.95
CA GLY A 43 1.12 -5.65 17.73
C GLY A 43 1.39 -5.96 16.25
N ALA A 44 2.36 -6.83 15.98
CA ALA A 44 2.78 -7.20 14.62
C ALA A 44 1.71 -7.97 13.82
N ASP A 45 0.86 -8.72 14.51
CA ASP A 45 -0.25 -9.53 14.02
C ASP A 45 -1.60 -8.79 14.00
N SER A 46 -1.61 -7.54 14.48
CA SER A 46 -2.80 -6.68 14.48
C SER A 46 -3.31 -6.41 13.06
N ASP A 47 -4.63 -6.27 12.96
CA ASP A 47 -5.36 -5.90 11.76
C ASP A 47 -5.92 -4.47 11.82
N GLU A 48 -5.56 -3.68 12.85
CA GLU A 48 -5.96 -2.28 13.01
C GLU A 48 -4.99 -1.38 12.25
N PRO A 49 -5.35 -0.89 11.04
CA PRO A 49 -4.43 -0.13 10.22
C PRO A 49 -4.30 1.31 10.71
N LEU A 50 -3.13 1.88 10.49
CA LEU A 50 -2.86 3.28 10.77
C LEU A 50 -2.04 3.90 9.64
N MET A 51 -2.46 5.08 9.21
CA MET A 51 -1.75 5.90 8.23
C MET A 51 -1.09 7.09 8.92
N LEU A 52 0.19 7.32 8.62
CA LEU A 52 0.89 8.48 9.14
C LEU A 52 0.51 9.74 8.34
N PRO A 53 0.24 10.88 9.00
CA PRO A 53 0.17 12.15 8.31
C PRO A 53 1.48 12.47 7.59
N LEU A 54 1.37 13.10 6.42
CA LEU A 54 2.52 13.48 5.60
C LEU A 54 3.19 14.76 6.12
N GLU A 55 2.40 15.66 6.73
CA GLU A 55 2.82 16.98 7.19
C GLU A 55 3.30 16.96 8.65
N ALA A 56 4.36 17.71 8.95
CA ALA A 56 4.96 17.77 10.28
C ALA A 56 3.98 18.26 11.37
N ILE A 57 3.13 19.25 11.04
CA ILE A 57 2.17 19.81 12.00
C ILE A 57 1.10 18.78 12.37
N GLU A 58 0.64 17.99 11.41
CA GLU A 58 -0.32 16.91 11.62
C GLU A 58 0.32 15.73 12.37
N LEU A 59 1.61 15.47 12.14
CA LEU A 59 2.35 14.43 12.85
C LEU A 59 2.43 14.71 14.37
N ASP A 60 2.59 15.96 14.79
CA ASP A 60 2.60 16.29 16.22
C ASP A 60 1.23 16.06 16.87
N ALA A 61 0.14 16.41 16.18
CA ALA A 61 -1.21 16.10 16.65
C ALA A 61 -1.45 14.58 16.69
N PHE A 62 -0.97 13.85 15.69
CA PHE A 62 -1.01 12.40 15.64
C PHE A 62 -0.25 11.75 16.80
N ARG A 63 0.97 12.21 17.10
CA ARG A 63 1.77 11.70 18.22
C ARG A 63 1.10 11.89 19.58
N ARG A 64 0.44 13.03 19.79
CA ARG A 64 -0.35 13.28 21.00
C ARG A 64 -1.55 12.35 21.11
N ARG A 65 -2.26 12.12 19.99
CA ARG A 65 -3.41 11.20 19.97
C ARG A 65 -3.01 9.75 20.27
N HIS A 66 -1.82 9.36 19.83
CA HIS A 66 -1.29 7.99 19.93
C HIS A 66 -0.13 7.88 20.93
N GLU A 67 -0.12 8.69 22.00
CA GLU A 67 0.99 8.73 22.97
C GLU A 67 1.20 7.40 23.69
N HIS A 68 0.13 6.63 23.88
CA HIS A 68 0.15 5.33 24.56
C HIS A 68 0.14 4.13 23.61
N ASP A 69 0.15 4.39 22.30
CA ASP A 69 0.06 3.34 21.30
C ASP A 69 1.44 2.93 20.79
N THR A 70 1.53 1.69 20.33
CA THR A 70 2.72 1.18 19.64
C THR A 70 2.41 0.91 18.17
N PHE A 71 3.32 1.32 17.29
CA PHE A 71 3.20 1.12 15.84
C PHE A 71 4.07 -0.05 15.40
N TRP A 72 3.55 -0.88 14.50
CA TRP A 72 4.26 -2.07 14.04
C TRP A 72 4.29 -2.17 12.52
N CYS A 73 5.39 -2.71 12.00
CA CYS A 73 5.50 -3.11 10.60
C CYS A 73 4.72 -4.42 10.40
N GLY A 74 3.39 -4.31 10.39
CA GLY A 74 2.47 -5.44 10.50
C GLY A 74 2.68 -6.54 9.47
N LEU A 75 2.49 -7.79 9.87
CA LEU A 75 2.62 -8.97 9.02
C LEU A 75 1.57 -8.99 7.90
N LEU A 76 0.34 -8.55 8.20
CA LEU A 76 -0.73 -8.41 7.21
C LEU A 76 -0.43 -7.31 6.16
N LEU A 77 0.41 -6.33 6.49
CA LEU A 77 0.91 -5.33 5.53
C LEU A 77 2.06 -5.88 4.65
N GLY A 78 2.38 -7.17 4.73
CA GLY A 78 3.61 -7.77 4.17
C GLY A 78 4.88 -7.22 4.84
N GLY A 79 4.77 -6.78 6.10
CA GLY A 79 5.84 -6.24 6.92
C GLY A 79 6.72 -7.31 7.58
N CYS A 80 7.72 -6.87 8.35
CA CYS A 80 8.65 -7.76 9.05
C CYS A 80 8.30 -8.01 10.52
N GLY A 81 7.20 -7.44 11.02
CA GLY A 81 6.75 -7.58 12.40
C GLY A 81 7.55 -6.80 13.44
N LEU A 82 8.50 -5.94 13.02
CA LEU A 82 9.27 -5.10 13.94
C LEU A 82 8.50 -3.82 14.29
N GLN A 83 8.72 -3.33 15.51
CA GLN A 83 8.16 -2.07 15.97
C GLN A 83 8.70 -0.88 15.15
N LEU A 84 7.83 0.09 14.92
CA LEU A 84 8.06 1.31 14.18
C LEU A 84 8.04 2.52 15.11
N THR A 85 8.82 3.53 14.72
CA THR A 85 8.79 4.88 15.26
C THR A 85 8.41 5.86 14.14
N THR A 86 8.02 7.08 14.50
CA THR A 86 7.67 8.12 13.53
C THR A 86 8.87 9.05 13.30
N LYS A 87 9.18 9.34 12.04
CA LYS A 87 10.20 10.33 11.67
C LYS A 87 9.52 11.62 11.23
N LEU A 88 9.76 12.67 12.01
CA LEU A 88 9.34 14.02 11.69
C LEU A 88 10.37 14.66 10.77
N TYR A 89 9.88 15.18 9.65
CA TYR A 89 10.66 15.96 8.70
C TYR A 89 9.88 17.23 8.35
N THR A 90 10.59 18.35 8.27
CA THR A 90 10.03 19.64 7.81
C THR A 90 10.37 19.91 6.35
N ASP A 91 11.38 19.24 5.82
CA ASP A 91 11.88 19.33 4.43
C ASP A 91 11.42 18.15 3.56
N ARG A 92 10.84 17.10 4.15
CA ARG A 92 10.44 15.86 3.48
C ARG A 92 9.17 15.30 4.10
N VAL A 93 8.60 14.31 3.41
CA VAL A 93 7.42 13.58 3.88
C VAL A 93 7.73 12.82 5.17
N CYS A 94 6.90 13.05 6.18
CA CYS A 94 6.92 12.28 7.43
C CYS A 94 6.60 10.81 7.14
N HIS A 95 7.26 9.88 7.84
CA HIS A 95 7.06 8.45 7.61
C HIS A 95 7.40 7.62 8.84
N PHE A 96 6.91 6.39 8.86
CA PHE A 96 7.35 5.40 9.82
C PHE A 96 8.75 4.87 9.47
N ALA A 97 9.55 4.61 10.50
CA ALA A 97 10.86 3.98 10.40
C ALA A 97 10.98 2.88 11.44
N HIS A 98 11.77 1.85 11.17
CA HIS A 98 12.10 0.87 12.19
C HIS A 98 12.95 1.50 13.29
N HIS A 99 12.80 1.02 14.52
CA HIS A 99 13.80 1.28 15.54
C HIS A 99 15.18 0.80 15.06
N PRO A 100 16.29 1.48 15.39
CA PRO A 100 17.62 0.99 15.07
C PRO A 100 17.87 -0.38 15.72
N GLY A 101 18.57 -1.27 15.02
CA GLY A 101 19.00 -2.54 15.60
C GLY A 101 19.94 -2.33 16.79
N SER A 102 20.18 -3.38 17.58
CA SER A 102 21.14 -3.35 18.70
C SER A 102 22.58 -3.05 18.26
N ASP A 103 22.87 -3.25 16.97
CA ASP A 103 24.12 -2.94 16.28
C ASP A 103 24.15 -1.53 15.65
N GLY A 104 23.08 -0.75 15.81
CA GLY A 104 22.92 0.58 15.22
C GLY A 104 22.66 0.58 13.72
N HIS A 105 22.55 -0.58 13.07
CA HIS A 105 22.33 -0.67 11.63
C HIS A 105 20.83 -0.62 11.28
N PRO A 106 20.46 -0.04 10.11
CA PRO A 106 19.08 -0.03 9.65
C PRO A 106 18.60 -1.46 9.33
N HIS A 107 17.43 -1.84 9.86
CA HIS A 107 16.82 -3.11 9.53
C HIS A 107 16.43 -3.19 8.05
N LEU A 108 16.80 -4.30 7.39
CA LEU A 108 16.39 -4.59 6.02
C LEU A 108 14.97 -5.18 6.01
N CYS A 109 13.98 -4.30 5.86
CA CYS A 109 12.58 -4.71 5.72
C CYS A 109 12.27 -5.17 4.28
N GLY A 110 11.79 -6.41 4.14
CA GLY A 110 11.39 -7.01 2.87
C GLY A 110 10.09 -6.47 2.28
N ARG A 111 9.35 -5.65 3.04
CA ARG A 111 8.07 -5.04 2.64
C ARG A 111 8.22 -4.25 1.34
N ARG A 112 7.48 -4.64 0.31
CA ARG A 112 7.55 -4.01 -1.03
C ARG A 112 6.58 -2.85 -1.17
N ALA A 113 5.34 -3.03 -0.73
CA ALA A 113 4.30 -2.00 -0.76
C ALA A 113 4.42 -1.10 0.49
N ARG A 114 4.78 0.16 0.30
CA ARG A 114 5.08 1.11 1.41
C ARG A 114 4.20 2.36 1.41
N GLY A 115 3.45 2.58 0.33
CA GLY A 115 2.49 3.69 0.22
C GLY A 115 1.20 3.44 1.00
N VAL A 116 0.34 4.45 1.02
CA VAL A 116 -0.94 4.44 1.74
C VAL A 116 -1.83 3.26 1.35
N SER A 117 -1.90 2.94 0.05
CA SER A 117 -2.74 1.85 -0.46
C SER A 117 -2.31 0.45 0.00
N SER A 118 -1.10 0.30 0.55
CA SER A 118 -0.63 -1.00 1.05
C SER A 118 -1.42 -1.55 2.24
N ALA A 119 -2.20 -0.70 2.90
CA ALA A 119 -3.09 -1.09 4.00
C ALA A 119 -4.57 -1.18 3.58
N ASP A 120 -4.90 -1.00 2.31
CA ASP A 120 -6.30 -0.89 1.88
C ASP A 120 -7.14 -2.11 2.26
N HIS A 121 -6.58 -3.32 2.19
CA HIS A 121 -7.26 -4.55 2.63
C HIS A 121 -7.66 -4.52 4.11
N LEU A 122 -6.84 -3.93 4.99
CA LEU A 122 -7.18 -3.77 6.42
C LEU A 122 -8.28 -2.73 6.61
N TYR A 123 -8.25 -1.63 5.86
CA TYR A 123 -9.32 -0.64 5.89
C TYR A 123 -10.63 -1.18 5.34
N VAL A 124 -10.58 -2.01 4.29
CA VAL A 124 -11.76 -2.74 3.77
C VAL A 124 -12.32 -3.66 4.85
N LYS A 125 -11.48 -4.46 5.52
CA LYS A 125 -11.92 -5.31 6.63
C LYS A 125 -12.60 -4.51 7.73
N SER A 126 -11.95 -3.45 8.22
CA SER A 126 -12.47 -2.62 9.30
C SER A 126 -13.80 -1.96 8.93
N ALA A 127 -13.88 -1.39 7.72
CA ALA A 127 -15.09 -0.74 7.22
C ALA A 127 -16.25 -1.73 7.00
N ALA A 128 -15.98 -2.89 6.38
CA ALA A 128 -16.98 -3.93 6.17
C ALA A 128 -17.50 -4.50 7.50
N ALA A 129 -16.59 -4.78 8.44
CA ALA A 129 -16.97 -5.29 9.76
C ALA A 129 -17.80 -4.26 10.55
N ALA A 130 -17.45 -2.97 10.50
CA ALA A 130 -18.26 -1.91 11.12
C ALA A 130 -19.63 -1.77 10.46
N TRP A 131 -19.68 -1.79 9.13
CA TRP A 131 -20.90 -1.70 8.34
C TRP A 131 -21.86 -2.87 8.63
N LEU A 132 -21.37 -4.11 8.67
CA LEU A 132 -22.18 -5.29 8.96
C LEU A 132 -22.62 -5.34 10.43
N ARG A 133 -21.74 -4.99 11.37
CA ARG A 133 -22.11 -4.89 12.80
C ARG A 133 -23.21 -3.86 13.04
N SER A 134 -23.19 -2.72 12.34
CA SER A 134 -24.25 -1.71 12.45
C SER A 134 -25.64 -2.22 12.03
N ARG A 135 -25.70 -3.39 11.39
CA ARG A 135 -26.90 -4.07 10.89
C ARG A 135 -27.13 -5.41 11.60
N ASP A 136 -26.51 -5.61 12.77
CA ASP A 136 -26.59 -6.85 13.56
C ASP A 136 -26.17 -8.12 12.80
N GLN A 137 -25.23 -7.96 11.86
CA GLN A 137 -24.64 -9.07 11.12
C GLN A 137 -23.18 -9.25 11.54
N GLN A 138 -22.83 -10.50 11.86
CA GLN A 138 -21.44 -10.89 12.03
C GLN A 138 -20.84 -11.26 10.68
N ALA A 139 -19.55 -10.98 10.52
CA ALA A 139 -18.82 -11.23 9.30
C ALA A 139 -17.46 -11.85 9.61
N ASP A 140 -17.15 -12.92 8.91
CA ASP A 140 -15.82 -13.52 8.90
C ASP A 140 -15.05 -12.92 7.73
N VAL A 141 -13.91 -12.28 8.04
CA VAL A 141 -13.08 -11.65 7.01
C VAL A 141 -11.73 -12.36 6.91
N GLU A 142 -11.41 -12.82 5.71
CA GLU A 142 -10.21 -13.59 5.40
C GLU A 142 -9.39 -12.89 4.32
N PHE A 143 -8.07 -12.83 4.50
CA PHE A 143 -7.12 -12.32 3.51
C PHE A 143 -6.60 -13.48 2.67
N VAL A 144 -7.28 -13.77 1.57
CA VAL A 144 -6.93 -14.92 0.72
C VAL A 144 -5.64 -14.62 -0.03
N GLN A 145 -4.74 -15.59 -0.02
CA GLN A 145 -3.46 -15.49 -0.71
C GLN A 145 -3.31 -16.63 -1.72
N PRO A 146 -3.87 -16.49 -2.94
CA PRO A 146 -3.60 -17.41 -4.03
C PRO A 146 -2.10 -17.47 -4.33
N GLU A 147 -1.63 -18.58 -4.89
CA GLU A 147 -0.20 -18.86 -5.05
C GLU A 147 0.52 -17.73 -5.81
N GLY A 148 1.47 -17.07 -5.15
CA GLY A 148 2.24 -15.95 -5.71
C GLY A 148 1.62 -14.56 -5.56
N ALA A 149 0.36 -14.44 -5.10
CA ALA A 149 -0.29 -13.16 -4.88
C ALA A 149 0.20 -12.49 -3.57
N PRO A 150 0.38 -11.16 -3.55
CA PRO A 150 0.64 -10.42 -2.32
C PRO A 150 -0.50 -10.54 -1.30
N ILE A 151 -0.16 -10.45 -0.01
CA ILE A 151 -1.19 -10.33 1.04
C ILE A 151 -2.00 -9.05 0.76
N GLY A 152 -3.33 -9.17 0.85
CA GLY A 152 -4.24 -8.05 0.68
C GLY A 152 -4.67 -7.79 -0.76
N SER A 153 -4.26 -8.62 -1.73
CA SER A 153 -4.78 -8.52 -3.10
C SER A 153 -6.24 -8.96 -3.20
N VAL A 154 -6.65 -9.94 -2.39
CA VAL A 154 -8.05 -10.40 -2.29
C VAL A 154 -8.50 -10.42 -0.83
N VAL A 155 -9.70 -9.89 -0.56
CA VAL A 155 -10.37 -9.96 0.74
C VAL A 155 -11.69 -10.69 0.57
N GLU A 156 -11.88 -11.78 1.30
CA GLU A 156 -13.16 -12.48 1.38
C GLU A 156 -13.90 -12.07 2.65
N ILE A 157 -15.13 -11.60 2.49
CA ILE A 157 -16.00 -11.19 3.58
C ILE A 157 -17.21 -12.10 3.53
N ARG A 158 -17.33 -13.03 4.48
CA ARG A 158 -18.42 -14.00 4.57
C ARG A 158 -19.38 -13.60 5.68
N PHE A 159 -20.68 -13.73 5.45
CA PHE A 159 -21.73 -13.48 6.43
C PHE A 159 -22.87 -14.48 6.21
N PRO A 160 -23.83 -14.66 7.15
CA PRO A 160 -24.81 -15.75 7.07
C PRO A 160 -25.67 -15.79 5.80
N ARG A 161 -25.79 -14.67 5.09
CA ARG A 161 -26.63 -14.49 3.89
C ARG A 161 -25.85 -14.39 2.58
N GLY A 162 -24.53 -14.61 2.58
CA GLY A 162 -23.69 -14.55 1.39
C GLY A 162 -22.26 -14.12 1.68
N GLY A 163 -21.57 -13.64 0.66
CA GLY A 163 -20.22 -13.11 0.79
C GLY A 163 -19.90 -12.06 -0.26
N LEU A 164 -18.86 -11.28 0.03
CA LEU A 164 -18.22 -10.39 -0.93
C LEU A 164 -16.80 -10.86 -1.16
N ARG A 165 -16.37 -10.87 -2.41
CA ARG A 165 -14.98 -11.12 -2.79
C ARG A 165 -14.39 -9.85 -3.38
N VAL A 166 -13.56 -9.18 -2.59
CA VAL A 166 -12.98 -7.88 -2.96
C VAL A 166 -11.62 -8.09 -3.60
N HIS A 167 -11.49 -7.75 -4.89
CA HIS A 167 -10.22 -7.77 -5.63
C HIS A 167 -9.64 -6.36 -5.64
N LEU A 168 -8.57 -6.10 -4.90
CA LEU A 168 -8.00 -4.74 -4.78
C LEU A 168 -7.00 -4.40 -5.90
N ASP A 169 -6.43 -5.41 -6.56
CA ASP A 169 -5.48 -5.26 -7.66
C ASP A 169 -5.66 -6.35 -8.73
N GLN A 170 -4.86 -6.25 -9.81
CA GLN A 170 -4.91 -7.16 -10.96
C GLN A 170 -4.16 -8.48 -10.75
N THR A 171 -3.66 -8.79 -9.54
CA THR A 171 -2.82 -9.98 -9.34
C THR A 171 -3.61 -11.27 -9.33
N VAL A 172 -4.91 -11.20 -9.03
CA VAL A 172 -5.84 -12.35 -9.01
C VAL A 172 -7.03 -12.01 -9.88
N GLU A 173 -7.27 -12.84 -10.90
CA GLU A 173 -8.42 -12.67 -11.80
C GLU A 173 -9.75 -12.80 -11.03
N PRO A 174 -10.73 -11.91 -11.30
CA PRO A 174 -12.06 -12.01 -10.72
C PRO A 174 -12.76 -13.31 -11.11
N SER A 175 -13.41 -13.94 -10.12
CA SER A 175 -14.34 -15.03 -10.36
C SER A 175 -15.77 -14.48 -10.38
N TRP A 176 -16.46 -14.62 -11.51
CA TRP A 176 -17.79 -14.03 -11.73
C TRP A 176 -18.94 -14.97 -11.34
N ASP A 177 -18.70 -16.28 -11.39
CA ASP A 177 -19.74 -17.32 -11.24
C ASP A 177 -19.67 -18.03 -9.88
N GLN A 178 -18.97 -17.45 -8.91
CA GLN A 178 -18.88 -18.03 -7.57
C GLN A 178 -20.22 -17.86 -6.85
N VAL A 179 -20.99 -18.94 -6.76
CA VAL A 179 -22.31 -18.95 -6.11
C VAL A 179 -22.20 -18.43 -4.68
N GLY A 180 -23.03 -17.43 -4.35
CA GLY A 180 -23.11 -16.85 -3.01
C GLY A 180 -22.01 -15.84 -2.65
N CYS A 181 -21.12 -15.50 -3.59
CA CYS A 181 -20.08 -14.48 -3.39
C CYS A 181 -20.12 -13.43 -4.51
N GLU A 182 -20.44 -12.18 -4.16
CA GLU A 182 -20.47 -11.09 -5.15
C GLU A 182 -19.06 -10.49 -5.32
N PRO A 183 -18.51 -10.39 -6.54
CA PRO A 183 -17.23 -9.75 -6.78
C PRO A 183 -17.33 -8.22 -6.66
N VAL A 184 -16.37 -7.64 -5.94
CA VAL A 184 -16.21 -6.19 -5.81
C VAL A 184 -14.79 -5.81 -6.25
N LEU A 185 -14.68 -4.94 -7.24
CA LEU A 185 -13.43 -4.74 -7.97
C LEU A 185 -12.80 -3.38 -7.69
N GLY A 186 -11.52 -3.38 -7.33
CA GLY A 186 -10.73 -2.16 -7.23
C GLY A 186 -10.72 -1.42 -8.57
N VAL A 187 -10.60 -0.10 -8.54
CA VAL A 187 -10.55 0.75 -9.76
C VAL A 187 -9.47 0.34 -10.75
N SER A 188 -8.43 -0.37 -10.30
CA SER A 188 -7.35 -0.84 -11.15
C SER A 188 -7.65 -2.17 -11.85
N VAL A 189 -8.67 -2.92 -11.44
CA VAL A 189 -9.00 -4.23 -12.01
C VAL A 189 -9.76 -4.03 -13.33
N PRO A 190 -9.27 -4.49 -14.49
CA PRO A 190 -10.00 -4.34 -15.74
C PRO A 190 -11.28 -5.18 -15.72
N VAL A 191 -12.32 -4.67 -16.38
CA VAL A 191 -13.56 -5.39 -16.67
C VAL A 191 -13.83 -5.22 -18.15
N ASP A 192 -14.05 -6.33 -18.85
CA ASP A 192 -14.36 -6.30 -20.27
C ASP A 192 -15.82 -5.90 -20.53
N ARG A 193 -16.07 -5.46 -21.75
CA ARG A 193 -17.38 -4.95 -22.16
C ARG A 193 -18.47 -6.03 -22.10
N ASP A 194 -18.16 -7.27 -22.48
CA ASP A 194 -19.13 -8.36 -22.53
C ASP A 194 -19.60 -8.70 -21.12
N THR A 195 -18.68 -8.73 -20.14
CA THR A 195 -19.03 -8.85 -18.73
C THR A 195 -20.01 -7.76 -18.27
N LEU A 196 -19.80 -6.49 -18.65
CA LEU A 196 -20.73 -5.40 -18.30
C LEU A 196 -22.08 -5.51 -19.02
N ILE A 197 -22.11 -6.03 -20.24
CA ILE A 197 -23.33 -6.27 -21.01
C ILE A 197 -24.13 -7.41 -20.39
N ASP A 198 -23.47 -8.50 -20.03
CA ASP A 198 -24.09 -9.72 -19.52
C ASP A 198 -24.55 -9.55 -18.07
N ARG A 199 -23.69 -8.98 -17.20
CA ARG A 199 -24.00 -8.76 -15.78
C ARG A 199 -24.78 -7.48 -15.50
N TRP A 200 -24.90 -6.60 -16.50
CA TRP A 200 -25.54 -5.28 -16.45
C TRP A 200 -24.81 -4.22 -15.64
N TYR A 201 -24.13 -4.64 -14.58
CA TYR A 201 -23.27 -3.81 -13.75
C TYR A 201 -22.23 -4.67 -13.05
N VAL A 202 -21.19 -4.01 -12.53
CA VAL A 202 -20.22 -4.59 -11.59
C VAL A 202 -20.00 -3.62 -10.43
N HIS A 203 -19.70 -4.17 -9.26
CA HIS A 203 -19.35 -3.35 -8.10
C HIS A 203 -17.89 -2.93 -8.17
N ARG A 204 -17.66 -1.63 -7.92
CA ARG A 204 -16.32 -1.06 -7.77
C ARG A 204 -16.02 -0.74 -6.32
N ILE A 205 -14.75 -0.72 -5.96
CA ILE A 205 -14.28 -0.18 -4.68
C ILE A 205 -13.14 0.79 -4.91
N ARG A 206 -13.19 1.91 -4.18
CA ARG A 206 -12.05 2.82 -4.04
C ARG A 206 -11.92 3.24 -2.59
N LEU A 207 -10.72 3.67 -2.23
CA LEU A 207 -10.42 4.19 -0.90
C LEU A 207 -9.82 5.58 -1.03
N ASP A 208 -10.50 6.56 -0.47
CA ASP A 208 -10.10 7.96 -0.46
C ASP A 208 -9.48 8.30 0.90
N SER A 209 -8.41 9.09 0.91
CA SER A 209 -7.76 9.51 2.16
C SER A 209 -8.41 10.77 2.70
N GLU A 210 -8.92 10.70 3.93
CA GLU A 210 -9.45 11.84 4.68
C GLU A 210 -8.64 12.03 5.96
N GLY A 211 -7.68 12.96 5.92
CA GLY A 211 -6.70 13.11 6.99
C GLY A 211 -5.91 11.81 7.19
N THR A 212 -6.01 11.21 8.39
CA THR A 212 -5.34 9.95 8.74
C THR A 212 -6.22 8.71 8.53
N ALA A 213 -7.44 8.88 8.02
CA ALA A 213 -8.37 7.77 7.75
C ALA A 213 -8.45 7.45 6.26
N ARG A 214 -8.84 6.21 5.94
CA ARG A 214 -9.20 5.77 4.58
C ARG A 214 -10.70 5.51 4.55
N ARG A 215 -11.44 6.21 3.71
CA ARG A 215 -12.88 6.00 3.51
C ARG A 215 -13.12 5.06 2.34
N VAL A 216 -13.93 4.03 2.59
CA VAL A 216 -14.36 3.08 1.56
C VAL A 216 -15.57 3.64 0.83
N HIS A 217 -15.47 3.68 -0.50
CA HIS A 217 -16.58 3.97 -1.39
C HIS A 217 -16.87 2.78 -2.30
N ILE A 218 -18.14 2.47 -2.46
CA ILE A 218 -18.64 1.44 -3.37
C ILE A 218 -19.16 2.12 -4.62
N GLY A 219 -18.65 1.70 -5.77
CA GLY A 219 -19.06 2.18 -7.07
C GLY A 219 -19.96 1.18 -7.79
N THR A 220 -20.75 1.67 -8.74
CA THR A 220 -21.47 0.84 -9.72
C THR A 220 -21.04 1.25 -11.10
N GLU A 221 -20.34 0.35 -11.78
CA GLU A 221 -19.98 0.52 -13.18
C GLU A 221 -20.97 -0.26 -14.03
N ALA A 222 -21.47 0.36 -15.09
CA ALA A 222 -22.41 -0.23 -16.03
C ALA A 222 -22.03 0.15 -17.45
N PHE A 223 -22.46 -0.65 -18.43
CA PHE A 223 -22.15 -0.40 -19.83
C PHE A 223 -22.58 1.01 -20.27
N ALA A 224 -21.65 1.75 -20.90
CA ALA A 224 -21.84 3.11 -21.40
C ALA A 224 -22.29 4.14 -20.33
N ARG A 225 -21.90 3.94 -19.06
CA ARG A 225 -22.12 4.89 -17.96
C ARG A 225 -20.85 5.08 -17.15
N GLU A 226 -20.65 6.28 -16.62
CA GLU A 226 -19.60 6.54 -15.64
C GLU A 226 -19.89 5.76 -14.34
N THR A 227 -18.83 5.43 -13.60
CA THR A 227 -19.00 4.77 -12.30
C THR A 227 -19.60 5.74 -11.29
N GLU A 228 -20.80 5.42 -10.80
CA GLU A 228 -21.45 6.16 -9.71
C GLU A 228 -20.94 5.66 -8.36
N TRP A 229 -20.50 6.57 -7.48
CA TRP A 229 -19.84 6.24 -6.20
C TRP A 229 -20.70 6.60 -5.00
N PHE A 230 -20.76 5.69 -4.03
CA PHE A 230 -21.57 5.78 -2.83
C PHE A 230 -20.74 5.45 -1.59
N THR A 231 -21.12 6.01 -0.45
CA THR A 231 -20.57 5.59 0.85
C THR A 231 -21.21 4.27 1.29
N LEU A 232 -20.55 3.52 2.19
CA LEU A 232 -21.08 2.25 2.67
C LEU A 232 -22.44 2.38 3.38
N ASP A 233 -22.72 3.50 4.05
CA ASP A 233 -24.02 3.74 4.68
C ASP A 233 -25.18 3.88 3.68
N GLN A 234 -24.89 4.28 2.44
CA GLN A 234 -25.84 4.33 1.34
C GLN A 234 -26.01 2.97 0.63
N CYS A 235 -25.21 1.97 1.00
CA CYS A 235 -25.28 0.63 0.43
C CYS A 235 -26.11 -0.29 1.34
N GLU A 236 -26.79 -1.24 0.71
CA GLU A 236 -27.59 -2.25 1.41
C GLU A 236 -27.20 -3.66 0.98
N MET A 237 -27.40 -4.63 1.87
CA MET A 237 -27.26 -6.04 1.54
C MET A 237 -28.65 -6.61 1.27
N THR A 238 -28.89 -7.02 0.04
CA THR A 238 -30.18 -7.57 -0.41
C THR A 238 -30.06 -9.08 -0.64
N GLU A 239 -31.16 -9.76 -0.95
CA GLU A 239 -31.13 -11.18 -1.35
C GLU A 239 -30.31 -11.43 -2.62
N ARG A 240 -30.07 -10.38 -3.43
CA ARG A 240 -29.25 -10.44 -4.64
C ARG A 240 -27.78 -10.11 -4.39
N GLY A 241 -27.40 -9.85 -3.14
CA GLY A 241 -26.07 -9.38 -2.76
C GLY A 241 -26.04 -7.88 -2.50
N LEU A 242 -24.85 -7.29 -2.65
CA LEU A 242 -24.60 -5.87 -2.42
C LEU A 242 -25.45 -5.03 -3.37
N SER A 243 -26.15 -4.03 -2.84
CA SER A 243 -26.96 -3.10 -3.61
C SER A 243 -26.53 -1.68 -3.32
N THR A 244 -26.30 -0.91 -4.38
CA THR A 244 -26.11 0.53 -4.33
C THR A 244 -27.37 1.22 -4.88
N PRO A 245 -27.57 2.52 -4.64
CA PRO A 245 -28.67 3.26 -5.26
C PRO A 245 -28.68 3.16 -6.80
N ALA A 246 -27.51 3.09 -7.45
CA ALA A 246 -27.42 2.91 -8.90
C ALA A 246 -27.85 1.48 -9.33
N VAL A 247 -27.45 0.46 -8.57
CA VAL A 247 -27.92 -0.93 -8.81
C VAL A 247 -29.43 -1.01 -8.69
N GLU A 248 -30.03 -0.40 -7.67
CA GLU A 248 -31.48 -0.36 -7.52
C GLU A 248 -32.18 0.30 -8.72
N GLN A 249 -31.63 1.38 -9.26
CA GLN A 249 -32.16 2.04 -10.44
C GLN A 249 -32.04 1.14 -11.69
N ILE A 250 -30.89 0.51 -11.90
CA ILE A 250 -30.66 -0.42 -13.02
C ILE A 250 -31.64 -1.59 -12.92
N VAL A 251 -31.72 -2.22 -11.75
CA VAL A 251 -32.63 -3.33 -11.48
C VAL A 251 -34.08 -2.90 -11.63
N ARG A 252 -34.49 -1.75 -11.08
CA ARG A 252 -35.85 -1.23 -11.18
C ARG A 252 -36.21 -0.98 -12.64
N SER A 253 -35.36 -0.30 -13.40
CA SER A 253 -35.61 -0.01 -14.83
C SER A 253 -35.82 -1.28 -15.68
N ARG A 254 -35.21 -2.39 -15.28
CA ARG A 254 -35.34 -3.69 -15.95
C ARG A 254 -36.40 -4.61 -15.35
N SER A 255 -36.73 -4.46 -14.07
CA SER A 255 -37.72 -5.28 -13.34
C SER A 255 -39.12 -4.68 -13.38
N THR A 256 -39.25 -3.36 -13.58
CA THR A 256 -40.51 -2.81 -14.08
C THR A 256 -40.74 -3.42 -15.44
N ARG A 257 -41.71 -4.36 -15.53
CA ARG A 257 -42.48 -4.52 -16.77
C ARG A 257 -42.74 -3.09 -17.28
N PRO A 258 -42.49 -2.78 -18.56
CA PRO A 258 -42.88 -1.47 -19.07
C PRO A 258 -44.31 -1.27 -18.63
N VAL A 259 -44.56 -0.27 -17.79
CA VAL A 259 -45.92 0.05 -17.38
C VAL A 259 -46.67 0.20 -18.67
N ALA A 260 -47.66 -0.68 -18.84
CA ALA A 260 -48.63 -0.64 -19.92
C ALA A 260 -49.44 0.64 -19.75
N GLN A 261 -48.84 1.74 -20.14
CA GLN A 261 -49.48 2.99 -20.49
C GLN A 261 -48.71 3.50 -21.69
N TRP A 262 -48.84 2.79 -22.80
CA TRP A 262 -49.12 3.43 -24.07
C TRP A 262 -50.35 2.70 -24.62
N ASN A 263 -51.39 3.49 -24.81
CA ASN A 263 -52.71 3.04 -25.20
C ASN A 263 -52.65 2.06 -26.37
N VAL A 264 -53.33 0.93 -26.21
CA VAL A 264 -53.71 0.05 -27.31
C VAL A 264 -54.53 0.90 -28.28
N GLY A 265 -53.97 1.09 -29.47
CA GLY A 265 -54.63 1.88 -30.50
C GLY A 265 -53.81 2.19 -31.74
N THR A 266 -52.57 1.73 -31.89
CA THR A 266 -51.92 1.73 -33.21
C THR A 266 -51.00 0.53 -33.38
N VAL A 267 -51.26 -0.23 -34.45
CA VAL A 267 -50.38 -1.25 -35.02
C VAL A 267 -48.95 -0.70 -35.01
N ARG A 268 -48.03 -1.36 -34.27
CA ARG A 268 -46.62 -1.02 -34.27
C ARG A 268 -46.07 -1.34 -35.66
N LYS A 269 -46.14 -0.35 -36.56
CA LYS A 269 -45.47 -0.39 -37.86
C LYS A 269 -44.00 -0.63 -37.59
N VAL A 270 -43.43 -1.66 -38.23
CA VAL A 270 -41.98 -1.78 -38.40
C VAL A 270 -41.47 -0.39 -38.80
N PRO A 271 -40.43 0.16 -38.13
CA PRO A 271 -39.87 1.45 -38.53
C PRO A 271 -39.59 1.39 -40.03
N ASP A 272 -40.11 2.36 -40.79
CA ASP A 272 -39.88 2.36 -42.22
C ASP A 272 -38.36 2.40 -42.52
N ALA A 273 -37.99 2.01 -43.73
CA ALA A 273 -36.59 1.91 -44.13
C ALA A 273 -35.81 3.22 -43.91
N HIS A 274 -36.49 4.36 -44.02
CA HIS A 274 -35.89 5.69 -43.84
C HIS A 274 -35.58 6.01 -42.37
N ALA A 275 -36.45 5.59 -41.44
CA ALA A 275 -36.18 5.70 -40.00
C ALA A 275 -35.00 4.82 -39.57
N ARG A 276 -34.87 3.62 -40.14
CA ARG A 276 -33.73 2.71 -39.90
C ARG A 276 -32.42 3.27 -40.47
N ALA A 277 -32.45 3.84 -41.67
CA ALA A 277 -31.30 4.51 -42.28
C ALA A 277 -30.74 5.64 -41.41
N LYS A 278 -31.61 6.53 -40.92
CA LYS A 278 -31.20 7.65 -40.04
C LYS A 278 -30.59 7.18 -38.72
N MET A 279 -31.09 6.08 -38.16
CA MET A 279 -30.51 5.48 -36.95
C MET A 279 -29.12 4.90 -37.22
N LEU A 280 -28.94 4.17 -38.33
CA LEU A 280 -27.64 3.60 -38.69
C LEU A 280 -26.59 4.69 -38.98
N LEU A 281 -26.96 5.77 -39.67
CA LEU A 281 -26.09 6.93 -39.89
C LEU A 281 -25.63 7.55 -38.57
N ARG A 282 -26.53 7.71 -37.60
CA ARG A 282 -26.17 8.25 -36.27
C ARG A 282 -25.24 7.31 -35.54
N LYS A 283 -25.54 6.01 -35.51
CA LYS A 283 -24.67 5.00 -34.89
C LYS A 283 -23.27 4.98 -35.53
N LEU A 284 -23.19 5.07 -36.86
CA LEU A 284 -21.92 5.12 -37.57
C LEU A 284 -21.14 6.39 -37.23
N THR A 285 -21.81 7.53 -37.23
CA THR A 285 -21.20 8.82 -36.87
C THR A 285 -20.71 8.80 -35.43
N ASP A 286 -21.50 8.30 -34.48
CA ASP A 286 -21.13 8.19 -33.08
C ASP A 286 -19.95 7.22 -32.89
N ALA A 287 -19.93 6.09 -33.60
CA ALA A 287 -18.84 5.12 -33.55
C ALA A 287 -17.51 5.69 -34.09
N ILE A 288 -17.55 6.51 -35.14
CA ILE A 288 -16.37 7.17 -35.72
C ILE A 288 -15.91 8.35 -34.85
N ARG A 289 -16.84 9.09 -34.23
CA ARG A 289 -16.54 10.31 -33.45
C ARG A 289 -15.90 10.02 -32.10
N VAL A 290 -16.11 8.84 -31.55
CA VAL A 290 -15.38 8.34 -30.37
C VAL A 290 -13.99 7.88 -30.83
N ASP A 291 -13.19 8.82 -31.33
CA ASP A 291 -11.85 8.64 -31.92
C ASP A 291 -10.79 8.14 -30.90
N VAL A 292 -11.24 7.71 -29.70
CA VAL A 292 -10.42 7.40 -28.52
C VAL A 292 -10.72 6.01 -27.94
N VAL A 293 -11.84 5.36 -28.30
CA VAL A 293 -12.19 4.01 -27.80
C VAL A 293 -12.05 3.00 -28.93
N VAL A 294 -11.07 2.13 -28.80
CA VAL A 294 -10.34 1.55 -29.93
C VAL A 294 -10.84 0.15 -30.31
N ASP A 295 -12.05 -0.20 -29.87
CA ASP A 295 -12.86 -1.35 -30.36
C ASP A 295 -13.90 -0.92 -31.42
N SER A 296 -13.88 0.34 -31.87
CA SER A 296 -14.86 0.86 -32.83
C SER A 296 -14.68 0.27 -34.24
N GLY A 297 -13.52 -0.32 -34.58
CA GLY A 297 -13.28 -0.94 -35.89
C GLY A 297 -14.26 -2.07 -36.23
N PHE A 298 -14.50 -2.99 -35.29
CA PHE A 298 -15.47 -4.06 -35.45
C PHE A 298 -16.91 -3.52 -35.55
N VAL A 299 -17.26 -2.58 -34.67
CA VAL A 299 -18.60 -1.96 -34.62
C VAL A 299 -18.91 -1.18 -35.89
N VAL A 300 -17.93 -0.42 -36.40
CA VAL A 300 -18.03 0.31 -37.68
C VAL A 300 -18.21 -0.69 -38.83
N THR A 301 -17.46 -1.78 -38.85
CA THR A 301 -17.59 -2.85 -39.86
C THR A 301 -18.98 -3.51 -39.84
N GLU A 302 -19.53 -3.77 -38.64
CA GLU A 302 -20.88 -4.32 -38.46
C GLU A 302 -21.97 -3.34 -38.93
N ILE A 303 -21.86 -2.06 -38.55
CA ILE A 303 -22.82 -1.03 -38.97
C ILE A 303 -22.77 -0.82 -40.50
N CYS A 304 -21.58 -0.83 -41.12
CA CYS A 304 -21.46 -0.77 -42.58
C CYS A 304 -22.15 -1.96 -43.26
N ARG A 305 -22.06 -3.16 -42.69
CA ARG A 305 -22.77 -4.35 -43.18
C ARG A 305 -24.29 -4.19 -43.05
N ASP A 306 -24.77 -3.67 -41.92
CA ASP A 306 -26.19 -3.39 -41.69
C ASP A 306 -26.74 -2.35 -42.67
N ILE A 307 -25.94 -1.34 -43.01
CA ILE A 307 -26.27 -0.34 -44.04
C ILE A 307 -26.36 -1.00 -45.42
N ALA A 308 -25.39 -1.85 -45.78
CA ALA A 308 -25.39 -2.55 -47.07
C ALA A 308 -26.60 -3.48 -47.26
N ASN A 309 -27.13 -4.02 -46.17
CA ASN A 309 -28.32 -4.89 -46.17
C ASN A 309 -29.65 -4.13 -46.15
N LEU A 310 -29.63 -2.80 -46.00
CA LEU A 310 -30.84 -1.98 -45.92
C LEU A 310 -31.43 -1.76 -47.31
N THR A 311 -32.69 -2.17 -47.50
CA THR A 311 -33.43 -2.01 -48.76
C THR A 311 -34.68 -1.14 -48.58
N GLY A 312 -35.16 -0.54 -49.67
CA GLY A 312 -36.41 0.25 -49.70
C GLY A 312 -36.27 1.68 -49.19
N VAL A 313 -35.08 2.27 -49.29
CA VAL A 313 -34.81 3.68 -48.99
C VAL A 313 -34.92 4.52 -50.26
N GLY A 314 -35.19 5.82 -50.14
CA GLY A 314 -35.20 6.72 -51.30
C GLY A 314 -33.78 7.08 -51.77
N GLU A 315 -33.62 7.39 -53.06
CA GLU A 315 -32.32 7.65 -53.72
C GLU A 315 -31.42 8.64 -52.95
N GLU A 316 -31.99 9.71 -52.39
CA GLU A 316 -31.22 10.71 -51.62
C GLU A 316 -30.61 10.10 -50.34
N MET A 317 -31.36 9.23 -49.65
CA MET A 317 -30.88 8.58 -48.44
C MET A 317 -29.87 7.46 -48.76
N GLU A 318 -30.04 6.76 -49.89
CA GLU A 318 -29.05 5.79 -50.38
C GLU A 318 -27.70 6.46 -50.68
N ALA A 319 -27.71 7.63 -51.32
CA ALA A 319 -26.48 8.41 -51.56
C ALA A 319 -25.80 8.83 -50.24
N GLN A 320 -26.57 9.26 -49.23
CA GLN A 320 -26.05 9.62 -47.91
C GLN A 320 -25.43 8.41 -47.19
N LEU A 321 -26.08 7.24 -47.25
CA LEU A 321 -25.56 6.00 -46.68
C LEU A 321 -24.26 5.56 -47.36
N ALA A 322 -24.20 5.61 -48.69
CA ALA A 322 -23.01 5.26 -49.45
C ALA A 322 -21.81 6.18 -49.12
N ALA A 323 -22.04 7.49 -49.01
CA ALA A 323 -21.01 8.44 -48.61
C ALA A 323 -20.47 8.15 -47.20
N ALA A 324 -21.37 7.89 -46.24
CA ALA A 324 -21.00 7.60 -44.86
C ALA A 324 -20.21 6.29 -44.73
N VAL A 325 -20.59 5.25 -45.49
CA VAL A 325 -19.83 3.99 -45.55
C VAL A 325 -18.43 4.22 -46.14
N SER A 326 -18.30 5.01 -47.20
CA SER A 326 -16.99 5.34 -47.78
C SER A 326 -16.08 6.14 -46.82
N ASP A 327 -16.65 7.05 -46.01
CA ASP A 327 -15.92 7.73 -44.94
C ASP A 327 -15.47 6.75 -43.84
N ALA A 328 -16.34 5.81 -43.48
CA ALA A 328 -16.06 4.79 -42.48
C ALA A 328 -14.95 3.82 -42.93
N GLU A 329 -14.94 3.39 -44.18
CA GLU A 329 -13.89 2.55 -44.77
C GLU A 329 -12.53 3.24 -44.73
N ARG A 330 -12.47 4.52 -45.12
CA ARG A 330 -11.22 5.33 -45.00
C ARG A 330 -10.76 5.49 -43.56
N TRP A 331 -11.69 5.57 -42.61
CA TRP A 331 -11.35 5.61 -41.19
C TRP A 331 -10.79 4.25 -40.72
N LEU A 332 -11.39 3.13 -41.12
CA LEU A 332 -10.90 1.77 -40.81
C LEU A 332 -9.48 1.52 -41.34
N GLU A 333 -9.18 1.97 -42.56
CA GLU A 333 -7.82 1.88 -43.13
C GLU A 333 -6.79 2.63 -42.30
N LYS A 334 -7.12 3.84 -41.83
CA LYS A 334 -6.23 4.62 -40.96
C LYS A 334 -5.97 3.92 -39.62
N GLN A 335 -7.01 3.33 -39.02
CA GLN A 335 -6.87 2.59 -37.77
C GLN A 335 -6.00 1.34 -37.95
N SER A 336 -6.19 0.61 -39.06
CA SER A 336 -5.36 -0.55 -39.42
C SER A 336 -3.88 -0.19 -39.59
N HIS A 337 -3.59 0.95 -40.23
CA HIS A 337 -2.24 1.45 -40.36
C HIS A 337 -1.60 1.80 -39.00
N MET A 338 -2.32 2.54 -38.15
CA MET A 338 -1.83 2.90 -36.81
C MET A 338 -1.58 1.67 -35.94
N ARG A 339 -2.47 0.67 -35.99
CA ARG A 339 -2.29 -0.61 -35.31
C ARG A 339 -1.04 -1.36 -35.80
N SER A 340 -0.88 -1.45 -37.12
CA SER A 340 0.29 -2.10 -37.74
C SER A 340 1.60 -1.42 -37.28
N GLN A 341 1.60 -0.10 -37.19
CA GLN A 341 2.75 0.66 -36.68
C GLN A 341 3.04 0.33 -35.21
N LEU A 342 2.03 0.29 -34.34
CA LEU A 342 2.21 -0.03 -32.92
C LEU A 342 2.77 -1.45 -32.71
N PHE A 343 2.33 -2.43 -33.50
CA PHE A 343 2.88 -3.78 -33.45
C PHE A 343 4.32 -3.84 -33.96
N SER A 344 4.66 -3.10 -35.00
CA SER A 344 6.04 -2.96 -35.48
C SER A 344 6.95 -2.35 -34.39
N GLU A 345 6.50 -1.29 -33.73
CA GLU A 345 7.25 -0.66 -32.63
C GLU A 345 7.41 -1.61 -31.43
N LEU A 346 6.41 -2.45 -31.15
CA LEU A 346 6.51 -3.47 -30.11
C LEU A 346 7.56 -4.52 -30.47
N ASP A 347 7.56 -4.99 -31.72
CA ASP A 347 8.54 -5.97 -32.20
C ASP A 347 9.97 -5.42 -32.12
N ASP A 348 10.19 -4.19 -32.59
CA ASP A 348 11.47 -3.49 -32.45
C ASP A 348 11.91 -3.39 -30.98
N ALA A 349 10.98 -3.08 -30.08
CA ALA A 349 11.25 -2.99 -28.64
C ALA A 349 11.57 -4.37 -28.02
N ILE A 350 10.97 -5.46 -28.51
CA ILE A 350 11.29 -6.84 -28.10
C ILE A 350 12.70 -7.20 -28.57
N VAL A 351 13.03 -6.95 -29.83
CA VAL A 351 14.36 -7.21 -30.42
C VAL A 351 15.44 -6.42 -29.66
N ALA A 352 15.18 -5.13 -29.39
CA ALA A 352 16.08 -4.28 -28.60
C ALA A 352 16.10 -4.65 -27.09
N SER A 353 15.25 -5.59 -26.64
CA SER A 353 15.04 -5.94 -25.23
C SER A 353 14.74 -4.73 -24.34
N ASN A 354 14.08 -3.70 -24.87
CA ASN A 354 13.74 -2.48 -24.15
C ASN A 354 12.47 -2.68 -23.31
N LEU A 355 12.67 -3.17 -22.08
CA LEU A 355 11.57 -3.56 -21.18
C LEU A 355 10.63 -2.41 -20.79
N VAL A 356 11.07 -1.15 -20.90
CA VAL A 356 10.20 0.00 -20.62
C VAL A 356 9.23 0.20 -21.78
N GLN A 357 9.74 0.27 -23.00
CA GLN A 357 8.91 0.39 -24.20
C GLN A 357 7.99 -0.82 -24.38
N VAL A 358 8.49 -2.05 -24.19
CA VAL A 358 7.67 -3.27 -24.26
C VAL A 358 6.49 -3.20 -23.29
N ARG A 359 6.67 -2.73 -22.06
CA ARG A 359 5.55 -2.58 -21.10
C ARG A 359 4.54 -1.52 -21.54
N THR A 360 5.03 -0.37 -21.98
CA THR A 360 4.19 0.75 -22.42
C THR A 360 3.38 0.39 -23.65
N LEU A 361 4.03 -0.12 -24.69
CA LEU A 361 3.40 -0.53 -25.94
C LEU A 361 2.44 -1.70 -25.72
N ARG A 362 2.80 -2.70 -24.91
CA ARG A 362 1.89 -3.81 -24.58
C ARG A 362 0.63 -3.32 -23.84
N LYS A 363 0.75 -2.36 -22.93
CA LYS A 363 -0.41 -1.76 -22.24
C LYS A 363 -1.30 -1.03 -23.23
N HIS A 364 -0.70 -0.28 -24.14
CA HIS A 364 -1.42 0.42 -25.20
C HIS A 364 -2.14 -0.57 -26.13
N LEU A 365 -1.43 -1.57 -26.64
CA LEU A 365 -1.97 -2.60 -27.54
C LEU A 365 -3.06 -3.47 -26.89
N ARG A 366 -2.98 -3.75 -25.58
CA ARG A 366 -4.09 -4.40 -24.86
C ARG A 366 -5.35 -3.55 -24.80
N ALA A 367 -5.22 -2.22 -24.81
CA ALA A 367 -6.37 -1.32 -24.86
C ALA A 367 -6.90 -1.13 -26.29
N VAL A 368 -6.07 -1.41 -27.30
CA VAL A 368 -6.31 -1.06 -28.71
C VAL A 368 -6.70 -2.23 -29.61
N ALA A 369 -6.22 -3.43 -29.32
CA ALA A 369 -6.39 -4.60 -30.19
C ALA A 369 -6.76 -5.84 -29.38
N HIS A 370 -7.59 -5.71 -28.33
CA HIS A 370 -7.82 -6.86 -27.45
C HIS A 370 -8.54 -8.01 -28.16
N HIS A 371 -9.56 -7.69 -28.97
CA HIS A 371 -10.59 -8.63 -29.43
C HIS A 371 -10.45 -9.15 -30.86
N ASP A 372 -9.64 -8.52 -31.71
CA ASP A 372 -9.55 -8.85 -33.14
C ASP A 372 -8.10 -9.03 -33.62
N ARG A 373 -7.18 -9.38 -32.72
CA ARG A 373 -5.78 -9.65 -33.04
C ARG A 373 -5.62 -10.77 -34.06
N THR A 374 -4.77 -10.54 -35.06
CA THR A 374 -4.33 -11.60 -35.96
C THR A 374 -3.42 -12.58 -35.21
N ASP A 375 -3.21 -13.77 -35.76
CA ASP A 375 -2.30 -14.76 -35.17
C ASP A 375 -0.88 -14.18 -35.00
N THR A 376 -0.39 -13.43 -35.99
CA THR A 376 0.92 -12.77 -35.94
C THR A 376 1.03 -11.75 -34.80
N GLU A 377 -0.02 -10.95 -34.58
CA GLU A 377 -0.04 -9.98 -33.49
C GLU A 377 -0.14 -10.66 -32.12
N ASN A 378 -0.85 -11.78 -32.03
CA ASN A 378 -0.90 -12.60 -30.83
C ASN A 378 0.48 -13.21 -30.51
N GLU A 379 1.22 -13.66 -31.51
CA GLU A 379 2.61 -14.13 -31.37
C GLU A 379 3.53 -13.02 -30.85
N THR A 380 3.45 -11.80 -31.39
CA THR A 380 4.22 -10.64 -30.90
C THR A 380 3.89 -10.32 -29.43
N MET A 381 2.60 -10.36 -29.07
CA MET A 381 2.17 -10.13 -27.67
C MET A 381 2.67 -11.23 -26.73
N ALA A 382 2.67 -12.49 -27.18
CA ALA A 382 3.21 -13.61 -26.43
C ALA A 382 4.74 -13.49 -26.24
N ALA A 383 5.47 -13.08 -27.28
CA ALA A 383 6.91 -12.84 -27.23
C ALA A 383 7.25 -11.72 -26.23
N ALA A 384 6.51 -10.61 -26.24
CA ALA A 384 6.64 -9.54 -25.25
C ALA A 384 6.45 -10.05 -23.81
N GLU A 385 5.45 -10.91 -23.59
CA GLU A 385 5.20 -11.50 -22.26
C GLU A 385 6.33 -12.45 -21.83
N ALA A 386 6.81 -13.29 -22.74
CA ALA A 386 7.91 -14.22 -22.46
C ALA A 386 9.18 -13.44 -22.05
N LEU A 387 9.49 -12.35 -22.74
CA LEU A 387 10.62 -11.47 -22.42
C LEU A 387 10.51 -10.87 -21.01
N LEU A 388 9.33 -10.35 -20.66
CA LEU A 388 9.09 -9.77 -19.33
C LEU A 388 9.19 -10.82 -18.22
N LYS A 389 8.62 -12.03 -18.43
CA LYS A 389 8.73 -13.16 -17.50
C LYS A 389 10.18 -13.61 -17.30
N ALA A 390 10.93 -13.76 -18.39
CA ALA A 390 12.35 -14.14 -18.34
C ALA A 390 13.18 -13.12 -17.57
N HIS A 391 12.93 -11.81 -17.75
CA HIS A 391 13.61 -10.77 -16.99
C HIS A 391 13.26 -10.82 -15.50
N ALA A 392 11.98 -11.01 -15.15
CA ALA A 392 11.55 -11.13 -13.76
C ALA A 392 12.23 -12.31 -13.06
N LYS A 393 12.29 -13.47 -13.73
CA LYS A 393 13.00 -14.66 -13.23
C LYS A 393 14.48 -14.39 -12.97
N ARG A 394 15.19 -13.77 -13.93
CA ARG A 394 16.60 -13.38 -13.74
C ARG A 394 16.80 -12.44 -12.55
N GLN A 395 15.90 -11.50 -12.32
CA GLN A 395 15.99 -10.62 -11.15
C GLN A 395 15.78 -11.38 -9.82
N GLN A 396 14.86 -12.34 -9.79
CA GLN A 396 14.62 -13.19 -8.62
C GLN A 396 15.84 -14.07 -8.33
N ASP A 397 16.40 -14.73 -9.33
CA ASP A 397 17.59 -15.58 -9.20
C ASP A 397 18.80 -14.76 -8.71
N ALA A 398 19.01 -13.57 -9.29
CA ALA A 398 20.07 -12.67 -8.85
C ALA A 398 19.85 -12.13 -7.42
N ALA A 399 18.61 -12.00 -6.97
CA ALA A 399 18.30 -11.61 -5.59
C ALA A 399 18.52 -12.79 -4.62
N ALA A 400 18.12 -14.00 -5.01
CA ALA A 400 18.35 -15.23 -4.24
C ALA A 400 19.85 -15.50 -4.08
N ALA A 401 20.64 -15.40 -5.16
CA ALA A 401 22.09 -15.54 -5.11
C ALA A 401 22.75 -14.52 -4.18
N ARG A 402 22.30 -13.26 -4.21
CA ARG A 402 22.79 -12.21 -3.29
C ARG A 402 22.46 -12.51 -1.82
N ARG A 403 21.26 -13.04 -1.54
CA ARG A 403 20.86 -13.45 -0.18
C ARG A 403 21.71 -14.63 0.30
N ALA A 404 21.92 -15.63 -0.55
CA ALA A 404 22.76 -16.79 -0.23
C ALA A 404 24.19 -16.35 0.09
N LYS A 405 24.78 -15.46 -0.72
CA LYS A 405 26.11 -14.90 -0.47
C LYS A 405 26.18 -14.15 0.87
N LEU A 406 25.21 -13.29 1.16
CA LEU A 406 25.18 -12.55 2.43
C LEU A 406 25.00 -13.48 3.65
N GLN A 407 24.18 -14.52 3.52
CA GLN A 407 24.01 -15.53 4.56
C GLN A 407 25.31 -16.30 4.80
N ASP A 408 26.01 -16.67 3.73
CA ASP A 408 27.29 -17.36 3.82
C ASP A 408 28.39 -16.49 4.46
N GLU A 409 28.47 -15.20 4.08
CA GLU A 409 29.38 -14.23 4.70
C GLU A 409 29.08 -14.04 6.20
N ARG A 410 27.80 -13.96 6.58
CA ARG A 410 27.39 -13.88 8.00
C ARG A 410 27.75 -15.14 8.76
N ALA A 411 27.50 -16.31 8.19
CA ALA A 411 27.87 -17.58 8.80
C ALA A 411 29.39 -17.71 8.97
N ALA A 412 30.18 -17.24 7.99
CA ALA A 412 31.63 -17.19 8.08
C ALA A 412 32.12 -16.23 9.17
N GLN A 413 31.53 -15.04 9.30
CA GLN A 413 31.85 -14.10 10.36
C GLN A 413 31.51 -14.66 11.75
N ALA A 414 30.34 -15.29 11.89
CA ALA A 414 29.92 -15.94 13.12
C ALA A 414 30.87 -17.08 13.51
N ALA A 415 31.31 -17.91 12.55
CA ALA A 415 32.29 -18.96 12.78
C ALA A 415 33.63 -18.37 13.27
N GLY A 416 34.10 -17.28 12.64
CA GLY A 416 35.31 -16.57 13.07
C GLY A 416 35.19 -15.99 14.50
N ARG A 417 34.03 -15.45 14.87
CA ARG A 417 33.77 -14.97 16.24
C ARG A 417 33.71 -16.12 17.25
N ALA A 418 33.00 -17.20 16.94
CA ALA A 418 32.93 -18.39 17.78
C ALA A 418 34.34 -18.96 18.05
N HIS A 419 35.17 -19.09 17.01
CA HIS A 419 36.56 -19.54 17.14
C HIS A 419 37.39 -18.62 18.04
N LYS A 420 37.27 -17.29 17.86
CA LYS A 420 37.98 -16.32 18.71
C LYS A 420 37.56 -16.42 20.18
N LEU A 421 36.27 -16.57 20.44
CA LEU A 421 35.72 -16.69 21.79
C LEU A 421 36.13 -18.01 22.46
N LEU A 422 36.14 -19.13 21.72
CA LEU A 422 36.69 -20.42 22.18
C LEU A 422 38.16 -20.27 22.61
N GLY A 423 38.98 -19.63 21.78
CA GLY A 423 40.38 -19.36 22.13
C GLY A 423 40.55 -18.40 23.33
N ILE A 424 39.57 -17.57 23.66
CA ILE A 424 39.57 -16.77 24.90
C ILE A 424 39.25 -17.65 26.12
N LEU A 425 38.26 -18.54 25.99
CA LEU A 425 37.90 -19.49 27.05
C LEU A 425 39.07 -20.41 27.41
N GLU A 426 39.75 -20.98 26.41
CA GLU A 426 40.93 -21.83 26.60
C GLU A 426 42.09 -21.09 27.28
N ARG A 427 42.43 -19.88 26.82
CA ARG A 427 43.57 -19.12 27.39
C ARG A 427 43.32 -18.58 28.80
N ARG A 428 42.06 -18.34 29.16
CA ARG A 428 41.68 -17.78 30.48
C ARG A 428 41.09 -18.83 31.41
N GLU A 429 41.24 -20.11 31.08
CA GLU A 429 40.83 -21.22 31.92
C GLU A 429 41.44 -21.07 33.33
N GLY A 430 40.58 -21.11 34.36
CA GLY A 430 40.97 -20.90 35.77
C GLY A 430 41.08 -19.45 36.24
N ARG A 431 41.06 -18.44 35.35
CA ARG A 431 41.10 -17.00 35.73
C ARG A 431 39.76 -16.28 35.58
N LEU A 432 38.78 -16.90 34.92
CA LEU A 432 37.44 -16.34 34.76
C LEU A 432 36.58 -16.62 35.98
N SER A 433 35.79 -15.63 36.41
CA SER A 433 34.72 -15.88 37.38
C SER A 433 33.66 -16.83 36.75
N PRO A 434 32.95 -17.62 37.56
CA PRO A 434 31.90 -18.53 37.06
C PRO A 434 30.81 -17.81 36.25
N GLU A 435 30.53 -16.55 36.55
CA GLU A 435 29.57 -15.73 35.81
C GLU A 435 30.12 -15.25 34.47
N ALA A 436 31.36 -14.75 34.43
CA ALA A 436 32.01 -14.35 33.18
C ALA A 436 32.20 -15.54 32.22
N MET A 437 32.55 -16.71 32.76
CA MET A 437 32.65 -17.95 31.99
C MET A 437 31.31 -18.33 31.36
N ARG A 438 30.20 -18.29 32.12
CA ARG A 438 28.85 -18.58 31.59
C ARG A 438 28.44 -17.62 30.49
N LYS A 439 28.69 -16.32 30.66
CA LYS A 439 28.39 -15.31 29.65
C LYS A 439 29.12 -15.59 28.34
N LEU A 440 30.44 -15.83 28.41
CA LEU A 440 31.25 -16.15 27.24
C LEU A 440 30.83 -17.46 26.56
N VAL A 441 30.50 -18.51 27.34
CA VAL A 441 29.98 -19.76 26.78
C VAL A 441 28.66 -19.53 26.05
N ASN A 442 27.73 -18.74 26.60
CA ASN A 442 26.47 -18.42 25.92
C ASN A 442 26.70 -17.64 24.62
N GLU A 443 27.65 -16.70 24.62
CA GLU A 443 28.03 -15.95 23.41
C GLU A 443 28.61 -16.88 22.33
N VAL A 444 29.52 -17.79 22.70
CA VAL A 444 30.06 -18.82 21.78
C VAL A 444 28.95 -19.67 21.18
N VAL A 445 27.99 -20.10 22.01
CA VAL A 445 26.89 -20.98 21.57
C VAL A 445 25.96 -20.25 20.60
N ASN A 446 25.66 -18.98 20.87
CA ASN A 446 24.87 -18.16 19.97
C ASN A 446 25.58 -17.98 18.61
N GLU A 447 26.87 -17.61 18.62
CA GLU A 447 27.66 -17.44 17.40
C GLU A 447 27.81 -18.76 16.62
N ALA A 448 28.02 -19.89 17.31
CA ALA A 448 28.09 -21.19 16.67
C ALA A 448 26.77 -21.60 16.02
N SER A 449 25.62 -21.28 16.64
CA SER A 449 24.31 -21.53 16.05
C SER A 449 24.09 -20.73 14.75
N GLN A 450 24.60 -19.50 14.70
CA GLN A 450 24.52 -18.63 13.52
C GLN A 450 25.49 -19.06 12.41
N ALA A 451 26.62 -19.68 12.79
CA ALA A 451 27.60 -20.23 11.86
C ALA A 451 27.13 -21.54 11.20
N GLY A 452 26.26 -22.30 11.86
CA GLY A 452 25.66 -23.52 11.31
C GLY A 452 26.72 -24.55 10.88
N ALA A 453 26.65 -25.01 9.63
CA ALA A 453 27.55 -26.02 9.06
C ALA A 453 29.03 -25.59 8.97
N ARG A 454 29.35 -24.33 9.26
CA ARG A 454 30.74 -23.82 9.30
C ARG A 454 31.45 -24.10 10.63
N ILE A 455 30.75 -24.64 11.63
CA ILE A 455 31.34 -25.19 12.85
C ILE A 455 31.59 -26.67 12.62
N ASP A 456 32.85 -27.09 12.65
CA ASP A 456 33.18 -28.51 12.49
C ASP A 456 32.84 -29.33 13.75
N SER A 457 32.85 -30.66 13.62
CA SER A 457 32.50 -31.56 14.72
C SER A 457 33.38 -31.37 15.96
N HIS A 458 34.67 -31.08 15.76
CA HIS A 458 35.62 -30.89 16.86
C HIS A 458 35.33 -29.60 17.63
N GLN A 459 35.07 -28.50 16.94
CA GLN A 459 34.64 -27.24 17.54
C GLN A 459 33.30 -27.41 18.28
N GLN A 460 32.37 -28.16 17.70
CA GLN A 460 31.09 -28.45 18.35
C GLN A 460 31.28 -29.24 19.66
N ASP A 461 32.21 -30.21 19.68
CA ASP A 461 32.56 -30.96 20.89
C ASP A 461 33.22 -30.09 21.95
N GLN A 462 34.12 -29.17 21.55
CA GLN A 462 34.71 -28.19 22.46
C GLN A 462 33.63 -27.29 23.09
N ILE A 463 32.70 -26.78 22.28
CA ILE A 463 31.58 -25.96 22.76
C ILE A 463 30.74 -26.75 23.78
N ASN A 464 30.45 -28.02 23.48
CA ASN A 464 29.68 -28.89 24.38
C ASN A 464 30.43 -29.19 25.68
N ALA A 465 31.76 -29.37 25.64
CA ALA A 465 32.58 -29.52 26.84
C ALA A 465 32.53 -28.26 27.71
N TRP A 466 32.64 -27.08 27.10
CA TRP A 466 32.53 -25.79 27.80
C TRP A 466 31.14 -25.55 28.40
N LYS A 467 30.06 -25.92 27.69
CA LYS A 467 28.69 -25.93 28.26
C LYS A 467 28.62 -26.77 29.54
N LYS A 468 29.07 -28.03 29.48
CA LYS A 468 29.06 -28.94 30.64
C LYS A 468 29.84 -28.39 31.83
N ARG A 469 30.99 -27.75 31.60
CA ARG A 469 31.80 -27.11 32.66
C ARG A 469 31.09 -25.89 33.26
N ALA A 470 30.47 -25.06 32.42
CA ALA A 470 29.69 -23.90 32.85
C ALA A 470 28.49 -24.33 33.71
N ASP A 471 27.82 -25.41 33.35
CA ASP A 471 26.71 -25.98 34.12
C ASP A 471 27.18 -26.62 35.44
N SER A 472 28.33 -27.30 35.44
CA SER A 472 28.91 -27.89 36.66
C SER A 472 29.28 -26.83 37.70
N SER A 473 29.63 -25.62 37.27
CA SER A 473 29.89 -24.49 38.17
C SER A 473 28.63 -24.00 38.93
N ARG A 474 27.43 -24.33 38.43
CA ARG A 474 26.12 -24.03 39.07
C ARG A 474 25.86 -24.88 40.32
N ALA A 475 26.43 -26.09 40.40
CA ALA A 475 26.13 -27.05 41.46
C ALA A 475 26.88 -26.78 42.78
N ARG A 476 27.90 -25.90 42.78
CA ARG A 476 28.83 -25.76 43.91
C ARG A 476 28.45 -24.82 45.09
N PRO A 477 27.37 -23.99 45.09
CA PRO A 477 27.06 -23.16 46.27
C PRO A 477 25.90 -23.64 47.17
N GLN A 478 25.28 -24.82 46.96
CA GLN A 478 24.13 -25.25 47.78
C GLN A 478 24.45 -26.23 48.91
N THR A 479 25.60 -26.92 48.88
CA THR A 479 25.97 -27.88 49.95
C THR A 479 26.55 -27.22 51.20
N ALA A 480 27.20 -26.04 51.10
CA ALA A 480 27.78 -25.36 52.25
C ALA A 480 26.74 -24.64 53.14
N ARG A 481 25.60 -24.21 52.57
CA ARG A 481 24.59 -23.42 53.30
C ARG A 481 23.57 -24.28 54.06
N ARG A 482 23.53 -25.59 53.83
CA ARG A 482 22.66 -26.54 54.55
C ARG A 482 23.31 -27.14 55.81
N ALA A 483 24.63 -27.02 55.98
CA ALA A 483 25.33 -27.50 57.17
C ALA A 483 25.33 -26.50 58.34
N ALA A 484 25.10 -25.20 58.08
CA ALA A 484 25.15 -24.16 59.12
C ALA A 484 23.79 -23.90 59.81
N THR A 485 22.68 -24.36 59.24
CA THR A 485 21.33 -24.09 59.78
C THR A 485 20.79 -25.17 60.71
N SER A 486 21.44 -26.34 60.79
CA SER A 486 21.00 -27.45 61.65
C SER A 486 21.67 -27.49 63.04
N ALA A 487 22.59 -26.57 63.35
CA ALA A 487 23.31 -26.54 64.62
C ALA A 487 22.79 -25.51 65.64
N ARG A 488 21.67 -24.82 65.36
CA ARG A 488 21.19 -23.70 66.20
C ARG A 488 19.68 -23.78 66.53
N THR A 489 19.20 -24.98 66.83
CA THR A 489 17.79 -25.21 67.24
C THR A 489 17.66 -26.06 68.51
N VAL A 490 18.70 -26.11 69.35
CA VAL A 490 18.60 -26.65 70.72
C VAL A 490 19.44 -25.78 71.67
N ALA A 491 18.99 -24.56 71.91
CA ALA A 491 19.34 -23.80 73.12
C ALA A 491 18.38 -22.62 73.26
N GLN A 492 17.75 -22.54 74.44
CA GLN A 492 17.03 -21.38 74.99
C GLN A 492 15.56 -21.22 74.60
N ALA A 493 14.77 -22.15 75.14
CA ALA A 493 13.56 -21.76 75.86
C ALA A 493 13.96 -21.26 77.27
N ALA A 494 13.57 -20.03 77.64
CA ALA A 494 13.10 -19.60 78.99
C ALA A 494 13.32 -18.10 79.27
N GLY A 495 12.25 -17.40 79.65
CA GLY A 495 12.23 -16.17 80.47
C GLY A 495 12.35 -14.84 79.70
N LYS A 496 11.27 -14.10 79.42
CA LYS A 496 10.42 -13.21 80.28
C LYS A 496 10.85 -11.72 80.25
N ALA A 497 9.81 -10.90 80.06
CA ALA A 497 9.60 -9.50 80.49
C ALA A 497 10.10 -8.32 79.61
N GLN A 498 9.11 -7.59 79.10
CA GLN A 498 9.08 -6.18 78.61
C GLN A 498 8.97 -5.21 79.84
N PRO A 499 8.91 -3.85 79.74
CA PRO A 499 8.75 -2.90 78.60
C PRO A 499 9.59 -1.58 78.77
N PRO A 500 9.14 -0.35 78.37
CA PRO A 500 9.16 0.24 77.01
C PRO A 500 9.81 1.65 76.93
N ALA A 501 10.12 2.13 75.71
CA ALA A 501 10.29 3.55 75.26
C ALA A 501 11.30 3.58 74.08
N GLU A 502 11.35 4.50 73.12
CA GLU A 502 10.55 5.61 72.61
C GLU A 502 11.12 5.92 71.20
N ALA A 503 10.31 6.60 70.38
CA ALA A 503 10.64 7.55 69.32
C ALA A 503 11.82 7.30 68.33
N GLY A 504 11.54 7.45 67.02
CA GLY A 504 12.59 7.95 66.12
C GLY A 504 12.45 7.72 64.61
N HIS A 505 11.87 8.71 63.94
CA HIS A 505 12.27 9.24 62.62
C HIS A 505 12.11 8.46 61.30
N LYS A 506 11.21 9.05 60.50
CA LYS A 506 11.07 9.09 59.04
C LYS A 506 12.41 9.26 58.31
N GLU A 507 12.57 8.57 57.18
CA GLU A 507 13.38 9.07 56.07
C GLU A 507 12.70 8.83 54.72
N ILE A 508 12.35 9.94 54.05
CA ILE A 508 11.73 10.02 52.73
C ILE A 508 12.86 10.25 51.73
N HIS A 509 13.11 9.31 50.83
CA HIS A 509 14.02 9.54 49.71
C HIS A 509 13.38 10.49 48.68
N ARG A 510 13.97 11.68 48.54
CA ARG A 510 13.69 12.67 47.49
C ARG A 510 14.21 12.17 46.14
N ARG A 511 13.34 12.21 45.11
CA ARG A 511 13.68 12.12 43.68
C ARG A 511 14.27 13.46 43.18
N PRO A 512 15.19 13.48 42.20
CA PRO A 512 15.68 14.72 41.58
C PRO A 512 14.67 15.29 40.55
N LEU A 513 14.56 16.61 40.49
CA LEU A 513 13.78 17.39 39.50
C LEU A 513 14.43 17.38 38.10
N PRO A 514 13.66 17.40 37.00
CA PRO A 514 14.20 17.53 35.64
C PRO A 514 14.54 18.98 35.27
N GLN A 515 15.53 19.10 34.39
CA GLN A 515 16.14 20.31 33.86
C GLN A 515 15.16 21.15 33.01
N SER A 516 15.36 22.47 33.04
CA SER A 516 14.57 23.52 32.37
C SER A 516 14.44 23.35 30.85
N LEU A 517 13.21 23.43 30.33
CA LEU A 517 12.90 23.46 28.89
C LEU A 517 13.31 24.81 28.27
N SER A 518 14.26 24.80 27.32
CA SER A 518 14.62 25.98 26.52
C SER A 518 13.93 25.96 25.15
N TRP A 519 13.52 27.13 24.65
CA TRP A 519 12.82 27.32 23.37
C TRP A 519 13.59 28.30 22.48
N SER A 520 13.71 28.07 21.17
CA SER A 520 14.33 28.99 20.20
C SER A 520 13.30 29.65 19.27
N VAL A 521 13.61 30.85 18.78
CA VAL A 521 12.76 31.64 17.86
C VAL A 521 13.39 31.63 16.48
N LEU A 522 12.67 31.24 15.41
CA LEU A 522 13.31 31.02 14.11
C LEU A 522 13.26 32.20 13.13
N ASP A 523 12.30 33.13 13.23
CA ASP A 523 12.09 34.08 12.11
C ASP A 523 12.04 35.58 12.46
N VAL A 524 11.95 35.96 13.74
CA VAL A 524 11.95 37.39 14.18
C VAL A 524 12.44 37.52 15.61
N SER A 525 13.08 38.65 15.95
CA SER A 525 13.53 38.93 17.33
C SER A 525 12.34 38.88 18.32
N CYS A 526 12.53 38.25 19.47
CA CYS A 526 11.48 38.12 20.48
C CYS A 526 11.13 39.50 21.08
N PRO A 527 9.93 40.05 20.89
CA PRO A 527 9.61 41.42 21.34
C PRO A 527 9.48 41.58 22.85
N ALA A 528 9.69 40.52 23.63
CA ALA A 528 9.59 40.52 25.08
C ALA A 528 10.96 40.41 25.79
N CYS A 529 11.99 39.89 25.12
CA CYS A 529 13.34 39.80 25.66
C CYS A 529 14.43 40.18 24.64
N ASP A 530 14.03 40.67 23.47
CA ASP A 530 14.85 41.02 22.31
C ASP A 530 15.82 39.93 21.82
N ALA A 531 15.56 38.66 22.16
CA ALA A 531 16.37 37.54 21.69
C ALA A 531 16.35 37.48 20.15
N PRO A 532 17.51 37.46 19.46
CA PRO A 532 17.57 37.43 18.01
C PRO A 532 16.99 36.14 17.42
N ALA A 533 16.63 36.18 16.13
CA ALA A 533 16.30 34.98 15.38
C ALA A 533 17.43 33.94 15.47
N GLY A 534 17.09 32.69 15.74
CA GLY A 534 17.99 31.57 15.99
C GLY A 534 18.40 31.37 17.45
N MET A 535 18.16 32.33 18.36
CA MET A 535 18.59 32.24 19.77
C MET A 535 17.49 31.76 20.71
N HIS A 536 17.90 31.18 21.85
CA HIS A 536 16.99 30.71 22.88
C HIS A 536 16.42 31.86 23.72
N CYS A 537 15.11 31.85 23.96
CA CYS A 537 14.47 32.76 24.90
C CYS A 537 14.50 32.16 26.32
N THR A 538 14.92 32.94 27.31
CA THR A 538 14.80 32.63 28.74
C THR A 538 13.69 33.49 29.35
N PRO A 539 12.42 33.03 29.37
CA PRO A 539 11.38 33.77 30.06
C PRO A 539 11.65 33.76 31.57
N ASN A 540 11.44 34.89 32.26
CA ASN A 540 11.53 34.99 33.73
C ASN A 540 10.42 34.22 34.47
N SER A 541 9.59 33.45 33.76
CA SER A 541 8.54 32.59 34.32
C SER A 541 8.44 31.29 33.53
N LEU A 542 7.95 30.22 34.14
CA LEU A 542 7.73 28.89 33.54
C LEU A 542 6.66 28.87 32.42
N HIS A 543 6.18 30.02 31.97
CA HIS A 543 5.16 30.16 30.93
C HIS A 543 5.67 30.94 29.72
N PRO A 544 5.25 30.58 28.49
CA PRO A 544 5.58 31.36 27.29
C PRO A 544 4.98 32.77 27.40
N HIS A 545 5.65 33.76 26.80
CA HIS A 545 5.19 35.15 26.83
C HIS A 545 3.73 35.25 26.36
N GLN A 546 2.85 35.78 27.20
CA GLN A 546 1.40 35.84 26.97
C GLN A 546 1.01 36.55 25.67
N ARG A 547 1.80 37.55 25.24
CA ARG A 547 1.65 38.22 23.94
C ARG A 547 1.82 37.29 22.72
N ARG A 548 2.56 36.18 22.86
CA ARG A 548 2.71 35.15 21.80
C ARG A 548 1.46 34.29 21.65
N LEU A 549 0.81 33.93 22.77
CA LEU A 549 -0.49 33.25 22.76
C LEU A 549 -1.58 34.13 22.13
N GLU A 550 -1.55 35.42 22.42
CA GLU A 550 -2.48 36.39 21.82
C GLU A 550 -2.24 36.59 20.32
N TRP A 551 -0.98 36.68 19.88
CA TRP A 551 -0.65 36.76 18.45
C TRP A 551 -1.04 35.48 17.70
N PHE A 552 -0.78 34.30 18.29
CA PHE A 552 -1.18 33.01 17.74
C PHE A 552 -2.70 32.90 17.61
N ARG A 553 -3.46 33.25 18.66
CA ARG A 553 -4.94 33.30 18.63
C ARG A 553 -5.48 34.31 17.63
N ARG A 554 -4.80 35.45 17.42
CA ARG A 554 -5.20 36.43 16.38
C ARG A 554 -4.94 35.92 14.97
N ARG A 555 -3.88 35.15 14.75
CA ARG A 555 -3.54 34.61 13.42
C ARG A 555 -4.30 33.31 13.11
N PHE A 556 -4.71 32.57 14.13
CA PHE A 556 -5.48 31.33 14.02
C PHE A 556 -6.64 31.34 15.04
N PRO A 557 -7.77 32.01 14.72
CA PRO A 557 -8.86 32.18 15.66
C PRO A 557 -9.59 30.88 16.07
N ASN A 558 -9.37 29.79 15.33
CA ASN A 558 -10.05 28.50 15.51
C ASN A 558 -9.10 27.36 15.95
N ALA A 559 -7.91 27.69 16.48
CA ALA A 559 -6.88 26.71 16.88
C ALA A 559 -6.73 26.58 18.40
#